data_AF-A0A7J7DVQ0-F1
#
_entry.id   AF-A0A7J7DVQ0-F1
#
_cell.length_a   1.000
_cell.length_b   1.000
_cell.length_c   1.000
_cell.angle_alpha   90.00
_cell.angle_beta   90.00
_cell.angle_gamma   90.00
#
_symmetry.space_group_name_H-M   'P 1'
#
loop_
_entity.id
_entity.type
_entity.pdbx_description
1 polymer ?
#
loop_
_entity_poly.entity_id
_entity_poly.type
_entity_poly.pdbx_seq_one_letter_code
_entity_poly.pdbx_strand_id
1 'polypeptide(L)'
;MVVHRVLKFPVNAKTTTIYLLTAAGVTFQVASRPNLLQLSSSTDFFEKIRTGVEGVIRSSSAISTIAFSVVDYKYSLRGLSEDSNDYREKLSEVHLRSAHRILKMCEANKGFYVKAGQFVAAMRQVPMEYSTTLSSLQDQAVPCNFKDIKKVLSSNLGKDLSEIFLSFDEQPIAAASIAQAHYAILKDYQEVAVKVQYPGLERRMKIDTKTMSVLSKFVAWVRTHDHFFSLFLLIIL
;
A
#
# COMPACT_ATOMS: atom_id res chain seq x y z
N MET A 1 -7.38 5.74 -13.20
CA MET A 1 -8.86 5.83 -13.02
C MET A 1 -9.25 4.77 -12.01
N VAL A 2 -9.33 5.13 -10.73
CA VAL A 2 -9.68 4.18 -9.67
C VAL A 2 -10.61 4.85 -8.67
N VAL A 3 -11.91 4.83 -8.96
CA VAL A 3 -12.95 4.80 -7.92
C VAL A 3 -13.50 3.39 -7.92
N HIS A 4 -13.10 2.61 -6.93
CA HIS A 4 -13.73 1.33 -6.69
C HIS A 4 -15.07 1.60 -6.00
N ARG A 5 -16.14 1.48 -6.79
CA ARG A 5 -17.53 1.08 -6.46
C ARG A 5 -18.13 1.66 -5.17
N VAL A 6 -19.25 2.39 -5.33
CA VAL A 6 -20.21 2.65 -4.24
C VAL A 6 -20.73 1.30 -3.73
N LEU A 7 -20.34 0.92 -2.52
CA LEU A 7 -20.78 -0.32 -1.87
C LEU A 7 -22.09 -0.04 -1.13
N LYS A 8 -23.15 -0.75 -1.53
CA LYS A 8 -24.43 -0.76 -0.82
C LYS A 8 -24.29 -1.59 0.46
N PHE A 9 -24.58 -1.00 1.61
CA PHE A 9 -24.77 -1.72 2.86
C PHE A 9 -26.19 -1.45 3.40
N PRO A 10 -27.01 -2.47 3.67
CA PRO A 10 -28.28 -2.29 4.35
C PRO A 10 -28.05 -2.24 5.86
N VAL A 11 -28.55 -1.21 6.54
CA VAL A 11 -28.63 -1.17 8.00
C VAL A 11 -30.08 -1.42 8.40
N ASN A 12 -30.43 -2.69 8.64
CA ASN A 12 -31.21 -3.10 9.81
C ASN A 12 -31.43 -4.62 9.90
N ALA A 13 -31.07 -5.15 11.08
CA ALA A 13 -31.45 -6.42 11.70
C ALA A 13 -31.33 -7.74 10.90
N LYS A 14 -30.43 -8.61 11.38
CA LYS A 14 -30.33 -10.07 11.11
C LYS A 14 -30.14 -10.45 9.64
N THR A 15 -28.92 -10.26 9.13
CA THR A 15 -28.16 -11.20 8.27
C THR A 15 -26.90 -10.46 7.80
N THR A 16 -25.81 -10.66 8.54
CA THR A 16 -24.48 -10.18 8.19
C THR A 16 -24.06 -10.84 6.87
N THR A 17 -24.11 -10.10 5.76
CA THR A 17 -23.46 -10.52 4.51
C THR A 17 -22.35 -9.54 4.18
N ILE A 18 -21.13 -9.97 4.50
CA ILE A 18 -19.87 -9.31 4.18
C ILE A 18 -19.59 -9.60 2.70
N TYR A 19 -19.59 -8.58 1.84
CA TYR A 19 -19.07 -8.72 0.49
C TYR A 19 -17.62 -8.20 0.42
N LEU A 20 -16.72 -9.18 0.39
CA LEU A 20 -15.32 -9.08 0.00
C LEU A 20 -15.23 -9.05 -1.53
N LEU A 21 -14.55 -8.09 -2.16
CA LEU A 21 -14.11 -8.17 -3.56
C LEU A 21 -12.78 -7.42 -3.69
N THR A 22 -11.63 -8.10 -3.66
CA THR A 22 -10.94 -8.87 -4.72
C THR A 22 -10.43 -8.04 -5.88
N ALA A 23 -9.14 -8.26 -6.14
CA ALA A 23 -8.31 -7.66 -7.16
C ALA A 23 -8.69 -8.08 -8.60
N ALA A 24 -8.07 -7.37 -9.54
CA ALA A 24 -7.93 -7.64 -10.98
C ALA A 24 -9.12 -7.24 -11.89
N GLY A 25 -8.79 -6.53 -12.98
CA GLY A 25 -9.70 -6.33 -14.11
C GLY A 25 -9.50 -5.01 -14.85
N VAL A 26 -8.62 -5.01 -15.84
CA VAL A 26 -8.48 -3.97 -16.86
C VAL A 26 -9.77 -3.90 -17.69
N THR A 27 -10.34 -2.71 -17.89
CA THR A 27 -11.06 -2.38 -19.13
C THR A 27 -10.89 -0.91 -19.47
N PHE A 28 -10.35 -0.69 -20.66
CA PHE A 28 -10.15 0.56 -21.36
C PHE A 28 -11.40 0.86 -22.20
N GLN A 29 -11.96 2.07 -22.12
CA GLN A 29 -12.74 2.62 -23.23
C GLN A 29 -12.74 4.15 -23.19
N VAL A 30 -12.36 4.71 -24.34
CA VAL A 30 -12.14 6.14 -24.66
C VAL A 30 -13.43 6.74 -25.24
N ALA A 31 -13.81 7.95 -24.80
CA ALA A 31 -14.58 8.89 -25.63
C ALA A 31 -14.48 10.35 -25.10
N SER A 32 -13.66 11.14 -25.81
CA SER A 32 -13.77 12.56 -26.16
C SER A 32 -14.35 13.59 -25.17
N ARG A 33 -13.50 14.54 -24.75
CA ARG A 33 -13.88 15.96 -24.64
C ARG A 33 -12.79 16.87 -25.23
N PRO A 34 -13.09 17.71 -26.23
CA PRO A 34 -12.19 18.74 -26.72
C PRO A 34 -12.25 19.98 -25.82
N ASN A 35 -11.13 20.68 -25.71
CA ASN A 35 -10.93 22.00 -25.09
C ASN A 35 -10.93 22.08 -23.55
N LEU A 36 -9.74 21.87 -22.97
CA LEU A 36 -9.32 22.53 -21.72
C LEU A 36 -7.78 22.70 -21.69
N LEU A 37 -7.23 23.33 -22.73
CA LEU A 37 -5.82 23.70 -22.82
C LEU A 37 -5.71 25.22 -22.70
N GLN A 38 -5.34 25.74 -21.51
CA GLN A 38 -4.40 26.88 -21.38
C GLN A 38 -4.05 27.39 -19.97
N LEU A 39 -4.53 26.81 -18.85
CA LEU A 39 -4.14 27.31 -17.51
C LEU A 39 -3.66 26.25 -16.50
N SER A 40 -3.20 25.09 -16.96
CA SER A 40 -2.82 23.94 -16.12
C SER A 40 -1.38 23.45 -16.25
N SER A 41 -0.53 24.06 -17.09
CA SER A 41 0.78 23.49 -17.44
C SER A 41 1.80 23.54 -16.31
N SER A 42 1.92 24.66 -15.59
CA SER A 42 2.95 24.84 -14.57
C SER A 42 2.68 24.00 -13.31
N THR A 43 1.45 24.01 -12.79
CA THR A 43 1.08 23.24 -11.59
C THR A 43 1.12 21.73 -11.84
N ASP A 44 0.64 21.25 -12.99
CA ASP A 44 0.71 19.83 -13.37
C ASP A 44 2.16 19.39 -13.61
N PHE A 45 3.02 20.26 -14.14
CA PHE A 45 4.45 20.00 -14.30
C PHE A 45 5.18 19.87 -12.96
N PHE A 46 4.98 20.82 -12.04
CA PHE A 46 5.58 20.74 -10.70
C PHE A 46 5.10 19.52 -9.91
N GLU A 47 3.82 19.15 -10.00
CA GLU A 47 3.29 17.94 -9.38
C GLU A 47 3.85 16.65 -9.99
N LYS A 48 4.09 16.63 -11.31
CA LYS A 48 4.79 15.51 -11.98
C LYS A 48 6.22 15.38 -11.50
N ILE A 49 6.98 16.47 -11.43
CA ILE A 49 8.36 16.46 -10.91
C ILE A 49 8.38 16.01 -9.46
N ARG A 50 7.53 16.61 -8.61
CA ARG A 50 7.42 16.26 -7.20
C ARG A 50 7.12 14.77 -7.02
N THR A 51 6.14 14.24 -7.74
CA THR A 51 5.79 12.81 -7.66
C THR A 51 6.95 11.93 -8.17
N GLY A 52 7.70 12.38 -9.17
CA GLY A 52 8.89 11.69 -9.66
C GLY A 52 10.00 11.64 -8.61
N VAL A 53 10.33 12.77 -7.99
CA VAL A 53 11.33 12.87 -6.91
C VAL A 53 10.92 12.03 -5.70
N GLU A 54 9.67 12.15 -5.25
CA GLU A 54 9.13 11.31 -4.17
C GLU A 54 9.22 9.82 -4.53
N GLY A 55 8.90 9.46 -5.78
CA GLY A 55 9.04 8.09 -6.28
C GLY A 55 10.46 7.55 -6.21
N VAL A 56 11.46 8.39 -6.55
CA VAL A 56 12.88 8.04 -6.45
C VAL A 56 13.30 7.83 -5.01
N ILE A 57 12.96 8.76 -4.10
CA ILE A 57 13.32 8.67 -2.67
C ILE A 57 12.76 7.39 -2.03
N ARG A 58 11.49 7.10 -2.31
CA ARG A 58 10.83 5.88 -1.82
C ARG A 58 11.51 4.64 -2.35
N SER A 59 11.81 4.63 -3.64
CA SER A 59 12.46 3.50 -4.30
C SER A 59 13.87 3.29 -3.77
N SER A 60 14.65 4.36 -3.57
CA SER A 60 15.98 4.26 -2.98
C SER A 60 15.93 3.72 -1.55
N SER A 61 14.96 4.15 -0.74
CA SER A 61 14.77 3.64 0.62
C SER A 61 14.45 2.14 0.61
N ALA A 62 13.54 1.69 -0.27
CA ALA A 62 13.23 0.27 -0.42
C ALA A 62 14.45 -0.54 -0.87
N ILE A 63 15.15 -0.07 -1.90
CA ILE A 63 16.36 -0.73 -2.43
C ILE A 63 17.44 -0.81 -1.36
N SER A 64 17.74 0.28 -0.65
CA SER A 64 18.77 0.28 0.39
C SER A 64 18.41 -0.65 1.53
N THR A 65 17.15 -0.66 1.97
CA THR A 65 16.69 -1.54 3.06
C THR A 65 16.88 -3.01 2.69
N ILE A 66 16.46 -3.41 1.49
CA ILE A 66 16.63 -4.78 1.02
C ILE A 66 18.12 -5.13 0.85
N ALA A 67 18.92 -4.24 0.25
CA ALA A 67 20.35 -4.46 0.09
C ALA A 67 21.06 -4.64 1.43
N PHE A 68 20.79 -3.79 2.42
CA PHE A 68 21.37 -3.90 3.76
C PHE A 68 20.93 -5.18 4.48
N SER A 69 19.67 -5.58 4.34
CA SER A 69 19.22 -6.87 4.85
C SER A 69 20.01 -8.01 4.21
N VAL A 70 20.09 -8.07 2.87
CA VAL A 70 20.85 -9.13 2.17
C VAL A 70 22.30 -9.19 2.63
N VAL A 71 22.97 -8.05 2.80
CA VAL A 71 24.35 -7.98 3.31
C VAL A 71 24.44 -8.47 4.76
N ASP A 72 23.50 -8.09 5.64
CA ASP A 72 23.46 -8.52 7.04
C ASP A 72 23.30 -10.04 7.15
N TYR A 73 22.44 -10.66 6.33
CA TYR A 73 22.33 -12.13 6.25
C TYR A 73 23.64 -12.78 5.81
N LYS A 74 24.22 -12.32 4.70
CA LYS A 74 25.46 -12.91 4.17
C LYS A 74 26.64 -12.79 5.13
N TYR A 75 26.72 -11.68 5.85
CA TYR A 75 27.81 -11.44 6.79
C TYR A 75 27.60 -12.19 8.11
N SER A 76 26.40 -12.11 8.69
CA SER A 76 26.10 -12.69 10.01
C SER A 76 26.06 -14.21 10.03
N LEU A 77 25.73 -14.85 8.89
CA LEU A 77 25.65 -16.31 8.77
C LEU A 77 26.92 -16.95 8.17
N ARG A 78 27.93 -16.13 7.85
CA ARG A 78 29.14 -16.62 7.18
C ARG A 78 29.92 -17.58 8.07
N GLY A 79 30.20 -18.77 7.53
CA GLY A 79 31.06 -19.76 8.19
C GLY A 79 30.35 -20.56 9.30
N LEU A 80 29.04 -20.39 9.46
CA LEU A 80 28.21 -21.20 10.36
C LEU A 80 27.63 -22.39 9.59
N SER A 81 27.57 -23.55 10.24
CA SER A 81 26.91 -24.75 9.69
C SER A 81 25.40 -24.64 9.85
N GLU A 82 24.61 -24.93 8.81
CA GLU A 82 23.15 -24.78 8.84
C GLU A 82 22.47 -25.60 9.95
N ASP A 83 23.06 -26.73 10.33
CA ASP A 83 22.54 -27.64 11.38
C ASP A 83 22.94 -27.21 12.80
N SER A 84 23.79 -26.19 12.97
CA SER A 84 24.24 -25.77 14.30
C SER A 84 23.19 -24.94 15.03
N ASN A 85 23.15 -25.06 16.35
CA ASN A 85 22.31 -24.19 17.19
C ASN A 85 22.70 -22.72 17.01
N ASP A 86 24.00 -22.43 16.88
CA ASP A 86 24.54 -21.08 16.66
C ASP A 86 24.01 -20.45 15.36
N TYR A 87 23.86 -21.24 14.28
CA TYR A 87 23.26 -20.77 13.03
C TYR A 87 21.81 -20.38 13.23
N ARG A 88 21.02 -21.21 13.90
CA ARG A 88 19.59 -20.95 14.14
C ARG A 88 19.36 -19.71 15.02
N GLU A 89 20.19 -19.54 16.05
CA GLU A 89 20.17 -18.35 16.91
C GLU A 89 20.53 -17.09 16.12
N LYS A 90 21.65 -17.12 15.37
CA LYS A 90 22.07 -15.96 14.55
C LYS A 90 21.07 -15.64 13.44
N LEU A 91 20.45 -16.65 12.85
CA LEU A 91 19.40 -16.47 11.85
C LEU A 91 18.20 -15.72 12.43
N SER A 92 17.71 -16.11 13.62
CA SER A 92 16.62 -15.42 14.32
C SER A 92 16.99 -13.95 14.64
N GLU A 93 18.23 -13.68 15.08
CA GLU A 93 18.68 -12.30 15.30
C GLU A 93 18.66 -11.46 14.02
N VAL A 94 19.15 -12.01 12.91
CA VAL A 94 19.18 -11.33 11.60
C VAL A 94 17.76 -11.10 11.08
N HIS A 95 16.87 -12.08 11.27
CA HIS A 95 15.45 -11.95 10.96
C HIS A 95 14.85 -10.75 11.68
N LEU A 96 15.07 -10.67 13.00
CA LEU A 96 14.55 -9.57 13.82
C LEU A 96 15.07 -8.21 13.36
N ARG A 97 16.39 -8.07 13.16
CA ARG A 97 16.98 -6.81 12.67
C ARG A 97 16.41 -6.41 11.31
N SER A 98 16.27 -7.36 10.40
CA SER A 98 15.72 -7.12 9.07
C SER A 98 14.24 -6.76 9.11
N ALA A 99 13.44 -7.42 9.94
CA ALA A 99 12.04 -7.09 10.16
C ALA A 99 11.87 -5.63 10.63
N HIS A 100 12.72 -5.17 11.55
CA HIS A 100 12.71 -3.77 12.00
C HIS A 100 13.10 -2.78 10.90
N ARG A 101 14.06 -3.12 10.03
CA ARG A 101 14.41 -2.26 8.87
C ARG A 101 13.25 -2.15 7.88
N ILE A 102 12.58 -3.26 7.60
CA ILE A 102 11.40 -3.29 6.74
C ILE A 102 10.26 -2.47 7.38
N LEU A 103 9.99 -2.65 8.68
CA LEU A 103 8.98 -1.87 9.39
C LEU A 103 9.21 -0.36 9.22
N LYS A 104 10.43 0.12 9.51
CA LYS A 104 10.79 1.54 9.36
C LYS A 104 10.61 2.03 7.92
N MET A 105 10.98 1.22 6.93
CA MET A 105 10.79 1.54 5.52
C MET A 105 9.30 1.63 5.15
N CYS A 106 8.48 0.69 5.62
CA CYS A 106 7.03 0.71 5.45
C CYS A 106 6.42 1.96 6.10
N GLU A 107 6.82 2.31 7.32
CA GLU A 107 6.34 3.48 8.03
C GLU A 107 6.75 4.79 7.37
N ALA A 108 7.98 4.90 6.87
CA ALA A 108 8.46 6.07 6.17
C ALA A 108 7.75 6.27 4.83
N ASN A 109 7.55 5.18 4.08
CA ASN A 109 6.94 5.25 2.76
C ASN A 109 5.40 5.26 2.80
N LYS A 110 4.72 4.71 3.81
CA LYS A 110 3.25 4.63 3.86
C LYS A 110 2.64 3.96 2.61
N GLY A 111 1.31 4.00 2.47
CA GLY A 111 0.62 3.57 1.25
C GLY A 111 0.87 2.10 0.92
N PHE A 112 1.37 1.85 -0.29
CA PHE A 112 1.68 0.51 -0.78
C PHE A 112 2.56 -0.29 0.19
N TYR A 113 3.62 0.31 0.75
CA TYR A 113 4.56 -0.43 1.60
C TYR A 113 3.95 -0.83 2.93
N VAL A 114 3.11 0.01 3.55
CA VAL A 114 2.33 -0.40 4.74
C VAL A 114 1.39 -1.54 4.37
N LYS A 115 0.73 -1.46 3.23
CA LYS A 115 -0.17 -2.54 2.78
C LYS A 115 0.58 -3.85 2.53
N ALA A 116 1.78 -3.79 1.96
CA ALA A 116 2.66 -4.95 1.78
C ALA A 116 3.11 -5.52 3.14
N GLY A 117 3.54 -4.67 4.07
CA GLY A 117 3.92 -5.09 5.43
C GLY A 117 2.76 -5.72 6.20
N GLN A 118 1.54 -5.19 6.08
CA GLN A 118 0.32 -5.78 6.63
C GLN A 118 0.04 -7.17 6.04
N PHE A 119 0.29 -7.34 4.74
CA PHE A 119 0.15 -8.64 4.08
C PHE A 119 1.19 -9.63 4.62
N VAL A 120 2.45 -9.22 4.73
CA VAL A 120 3.54 -10.03 5.32
C VAL A 120 3.24 -10.43 6.75
N ALA A 121 2.76 -9.50 7.58
CA ALA A 121 2.39 -9.76 8.97
C ALA A 121 1.32 -10.85 9.12
N ALA A 122 0.44 -10.98 8.13
CA ALA A 122 -0.67 -11.94 8.14
C ALA A 122 -0.30 -13.32 7.55
N MET A 123 0.87 -13.48 6.94
CA MET A 123 1.29 -14.75 6.35
C MET A 123 1.74 -15.75 7.44
N ARG A 124 1.41 -17.03 7.27
CA ARG A 124 1.85 -18.10 8.19
C ARG A 124 3.25 -18.64 7.90
N GLN A 125 3.75 -18.41 6.69
CA GLN A 125 5.01 -18.97 6.21
C GLN A 125 6.21 -18.04 6.46
N VAL A 126 6.00 -16.90 7.12
CA VAL A 126 7.08 -15.99 7.49
C VAL A 126 7.57 -16.30 8.91
N PRO A 127 8.86 -16.12 9.20
CA PRO A 127 9.42 -16.22 10.54
C PRO A 127 8.69 -15.30 11.51
N MET A 128 8.58 -15.76 12.76
CA MET A 128 7.80 -15.09 13.79
C MET A 128 8.31 -13.67 14.05
N GLU A 129 9.61 -13.42 13.88
CA GLU A 129 10.20 -12.10 14.03
C GLU A 129 9.60 -11.09 13.05
N TYR A 130 9.31 -11.51 11.82
CA TYR A 130 8.68 -10.64 10.81
C TYR A 130 7.20 -10.45 11.05
N SER A 131 6.46 -11.53 11.32
CA SER A 131 5.02 -11.42 11.58
C SER A 131 4.72 -10.54 12.78
N THR A 132 5.48 -10.73 13.87
CA THR A 132 5.32 -10.00 15.13
C THR A 132 5.76 -8.55 15.00
N THR A 133 6.89 -8.27 14.33
CA THR A 133 7.36 -6.90 14.17
C THR A 133 6.44 -6.09 13.26
N LEU A 134 5.95 -6.68 12.17
CA LEU A 134 5.11 -5.98 11.19
C LEU A 134 3.63 -5.92 11.59
N SER A 135 3.20 -6.61 12.66
CA SER A 135 1.81 -6.54 13.12
C SER A 135 1.42 -5.14 13.60
N SER A 136 2.37 -4.33 14.05
CA SER A 136 2.14 -2.91 14.39
C SER A 136 1.63 -2.08 13.21
N LEU A 137 1.88 -2.51 11.96
CA LEU A 137 1.34 -1.86 10.77
C LEU A 137 -0.18 -2.03 10.62
N GLN A 138 -0.81 -2.91 11.39
CA GLN A 138 -2.27 -3.10 11.37
C GLN A 138 -3.04 -2.03 12.15
N ASP A 139 -2.34 -1.21 12.95
CA ASP A 139 -2.95 -0.12 13.72
C ASP A 139 -3.61 0.93 12.81
N GLN A 140 -4.58 1.67 13.34
CA GLN A 140 -5.37 2.62 12.56
C GLN A 140 -4.48 3.71 11.93
N ALA A 141 -4.70 3.95 10.64
CA ALA A 141 -3.99 4.99 9.92
C ALA A 141 -4.54 6.38 10.28
N VAL A 142 -3.67 7.40 10.26
CA VAL A 142 -4.11 8.79 10.41
C VAL A 142 -4.90 9.21 9.15
N PRO A 143 -6.13 9.73 9.29
CA PRO A 143 -6.91 10.18 8.15
C PRO A 143 -6.29 11.40 7.46
N CYS A 144 -6.54 11.50 6.16
CA CYS A 144 -6.25 12.69 5.36
C CYS A 144 -7.34 13.75 5.59
N ASN A 145 -6.96 15.02 5.43
CA ASN A 145 -7.90 16.13 5.56
C ASN A 145 -9.03 16.02 4.51
N PHE A 146 -10.23 16.45 4.88
CA PHE A 146 -11.39 16.33 4.00
C PHE A 146 -11.26 17.17 2.71
N LYS A 147 -10.53 18.30 2.75
CA LYS A 147 -10.32 19.16 1.58
C LYS A 147 -9.66 18.40 0.42
N ASP A 148 -8.67 17.57 0.71
CA ASP A 148 -7.97 16.79 -0.30
C ASP A 148 -8.80 15.58 -0.75
N ILE A 149 -9.56 14.97 0.16
CA ILE A 149 -10.54 13.93 -0.17
C ILE A 149 -11.64 14.45 -1.09
N LYS A 150 -12.18 15.64 -0.81
CA LYS A 150 -13.19 16.30 -1.65
C LYS A 150 -12.67 16.55 -3.06
N LYS A 151 -11.40 16.98 -3.22
CA LYS A 151 -10.79 17.11 -4.56
C LYS A 151 -10.75 15.79 -5.31
N VAL A 152 -10.38 14.69 -4.64
CA VAL A 152 -10.37 13.35 -5.24
C VAL A 152 -11.77 12.92 -5.64
N LEU A 153 -12.76 13.13 -4.77
CA LEU A 153 -14.15 12.82 -5.04
C LEU A 153 -14.70 13.61 -6.23
N SER A 154 -14.57 14.94 -6.23
CA SER A 154 -15.06 15.80 -7.31
C SER A 154 -14.39 15.48 -8.65
N SER A 155 -13.08 15.26 -8.64
CA SER A 155 -12.32 14.87 -9.84
C SER A 155 -12.80 13.54 -10.43
N ASN A 156 -13.05 12.55 -9.58
CA ASN A 156 -13.44 11.22 -10.04
C ASN A 156 -14.93 11.10 -10.40
N LEU A 157 -15.81 11.80 -9.69
CA LEU A 157 -17.26 11.74 -9.91
C LEU A 157 -17.72 12.71 -11.02
N GLY A 158 -16.92 13.75 -11.32
CA GLY A 158 -17.22 14.75 -12.33
C GLY A 158 -18.42 15.64 -12.01
N LYS A 159 -18.88 15.62 -10.75
CA LYS A 159 -20.03 16.36 -10.21
C LYS A 159 -19.72 16.84 -8.80
N ASP A 160 -20.44 17.85 -8.33
CA ASP A 160 -20.36 18.22 -6.91
C ASP A 160 -20.96 17.13 -6.02
N LEU A 161 -20.47 17.01 -4.78
CA LEU A 161 -21.00 16.03 -3.83
C LEU A 161 -22.49 16.23 -3.56
N SER A 162 -22.97 17.48 -3.51
CA SER A 162 -24.39 17.82 -3.33
C SER A 162 -25.28 17.36 -4.48
N GLU A 163 -24.71 17.07 -5.65
CA GLU A 163 -25.46 16.52 -6.78
C GLU A 163 -25.77 15.03 -6.60
N ILE A 164 -24.94 14.30 -5.85
CA ILE A 164 -24.97 12.84 -5.72
C ILE A 164 -25.50 12.42 -4.35
N PHE A 165 -25.06 13.11 -3.30
CA PHE A 165 -25.35 12.79 -1.91
C PHE A 165 -26.39 13.78 -1.36
N LEU A 166 -27.34 13.24 -0.60
CA LEU A 166 -28.22 14.02 0.27
C LEU A 166 -27.43 14.58 1.46
N SER A 167 -26.52 13.79 2.03
CA SER A 167 -25.58 14.21 3.07
C SER A 167 -24.26 13.44 2.95
N PHE A 168 -23.16 14.04 3.40
CA PHE A 168 -21.85 13.42 3.40
C PHE A 168 -21.10 13.87 4.65
N ASP A 169 -20.62 12.91 5.45
CA ASP A 169 -19.85 13.21 6.65
C ASP A 169 -18.39 13.53 6.29
N GLU A 170 -17.95 14.73 6.65
CA GLU A 170 -16.57 15.15 6.43
C GLU A 170 -15.58 14.38 7.33
N GLN A 171 -16.06 13.86 8.47
CA GLN A 171 -15.26 13.01 9.34
C GLN A 171 -15.25 11.56 8.81
N PRO A 172 -14.07 10.95 8.65
CA PRO A 172 -13.99 9.57 8.21
C PRO A 172 -14.40 8.62 9.34
N ILE A 173 -15.23 7.63 9.01
CA ILE A 173 -15.59 6.53 9.92
C ILE A 173 -14.45 5.53 10.10
N ALA A 174 -13.53 5.46 9.13
CA ALA A 174 -12.35 4.62 9.19
C ALA A 174 -11.24 5.15 8.28
N ALA A 175 -9.99 4.98 8.68
CA ALA A 175 -8.82 5.24 7.85
C ALA A 175 -7.93 4.00 7.78
N ALA A 176 -7.46 3.69 6.58
CA ALA A 176 -6.62 2.54 6.28
C ALA A 176 -5.38 2.99 5.51
N SER A 177 -4.44 2.08 5.27
CA SER A 177 -3.13 2.39 4.66
C SER A 177 -3.19 3.08 3.28
N ILE A 178 -4.26 2.89 2.50
CA ILE A 178 -4.40 3.38 1.11
C ILE A 178 -5.67 4.21 0.85
N ALA A 179 -6.57 4.29 1.82
CA ALA A 179 -7.86 4.94 1.65
C ALA A 179 -8.49 5.25 3.00
N GLN A 180 -9.46 6.16 3.02
CA GLN A 180 -10.36 6.35 4.14
C GLN A 180 -11.82 6.17 3.71
N ALA A 181 -12.68 5.81 4.64
CA ALA A 181 -14.10 5.63 4.43
C ALA A 181 -14.88 6.74 5.12
N HIS A 182 -15.88 7.29 4.44
CA HIS A 182 -16.80 8.28 4.96
C HIS A 182 -18.22 7.73 4.95
N TYR A 183 -19.03 8.16 5.91
CA TYR A 183 -20.46 7.91 5.88
C TYR A 183 -21.15 8.94 4.97
N ALA A 184 -22.14 8.50 4.20
CA ALA A 184 -22.94 9.39 3.36
C ALA A 184 -24.34 8.83 3.14
N ILE A 185 -25.27 9.70 2.77
CA ILE A 185 -26.63 9.34 2.35
C ILE A 185 -26.80 9.80 0.91
N LEU A 186 -27.27 8.91 0.04
CA LEU A 186 -27.58 9.21 -1.36
C LEU A 186 -28.93 9.92 -1.48
N LYS A 187 -29.19 10.53 -2.65
CA LYS A 187 -30.47 11.21 -2.92
C LYS A 187 -31.69 10.29 -2.97
N ASP A 188 -31.49 8.98 -3.10
CA ASP A 188 -32.52 7.95 -2.96
C ASP A 188 -32.65 7.45 -1.51
N TYR A 189 -32.12 8.21 -0.55
CA TYR A 189 -32.11 7.93 0.89
C TYR A 189 -31.34 6.67 1.31
N GLN A 190 -30.52 6.09 0.43
CA GLN A 190 -29.66 4.97 0.79
C GLN A 190 -28.42 5.45 1.56
N GLU A 191 -28.17 4.85 2.72
CA GLU A 191 -26.94 5.02 3.47
C GLU A 191 -25.80 4.22 2.85
N VAL A 192 -24.62 4.84 2.72
CA VAL A 192 -23.45 4.24 2.06
C VAL A 192 -22.15 4.58 2.78
N ALA A 193 -21.19 3.67 2.69
CA ALA A 193 -19.79 3.92 3.07
C ALA A 193 -18.97 4.26 1.82
N VAL A 194 -18.52 5.51 1.71
CA VAL A 194 -17.75 6.01 0.57
C VAL A 194 -16.26 5.86 0.87
N LYS A 195 -15.61 4.87 0.22
CA LYS A 195 -14.16 4.68 0.31
C LYS A 195 -13.45 5.56 -0.71
N VAL A 196 -12.56 6.41 -0.22
CA VAL A 196 -11.79 7.35 -1.05
C VAL A 196 -10.31 7.03 -0.92
N GLN A 197 -9.67 6.74 -2.06
CA GLN A 197 -8.22 6.56 -2.11
C GLN A 197 -7.51 7.89 -1.85
N TYR A 198 -6.34 7.83 -1.19
CA TYR A 198 -5.57 9.04 -0.94
C TYR A 198 -5.13 9.74 -2.24
N PRO A 199 -5.08 11.09 -2.25
CA PRO A 199 -4.65 11.85 -3.41
C PRO A 199 -3.28 11.40 -3.92
N GLY A 200 -3.13 11.26 -5.24
CA GLY A 200 -1.86 10.89 -5.89
C GLY A 200 -1.41 9.44 -5.65
N LEU A 201 -2.15 8.64 -4.86
CA LEU A 201 -1.76 7.28 -4.52
C LEU A 201 -1.65 6.38 -5.75
N GLU A 202 -2.57 6.45 -6.71
CA GLU A 202 -2.56 5.59 -7.91
C GLU A 202 -1.22 5.70 -8.67
N ARG A 203 -0.71 6.93 -8.85
CA ARG A 203 0.55 7.17 -9.56
C ARG A 203 1.74 6.64 -8.75
N ARG A 204 1.75 6.89 -7.44
CA ARG A 204 2.80 6.42 -6.52
C ARG A 204 2.85 4.90 -6.46
N MET A 205 1.69 4.24 -6.34
CA MET A 205 1.59 2.78 -6.32
C MET A 205 2.17 2.14 -7.58
N LYS A 206 1.95 2.72 -8.77
CA LYS A 206 2.54 2.17 -10.03
C LYS A 206 4.06 2.16 -9.99
N ILE A 207 4.68 3.19 -9.42
CA ILE A 207 6.14 3.27 -9.24
C ILE A 207 6.57 2.27 -8.17
N ASP A 208 5.94 2.28 -7.01
CA ASP A 208 6.28 1.40 -5.88
C ASP A 208 6.18 -0.09 -6.26
N THR A 209 5.09 -0.51 -6.91
CA THR A 209 4.93 -1.90 -7.37
C THR A 209 5.96 -2.28 -8.43
N LYS A 210 6.34 -1.36 -9.32
CA LYS A 210 7.43 -1.62 -10.29
C LYS A 210 8.77 -1.78 -9.59
N THR A 211 9.07 -0.93 -8.61
CA THR A 211 10.28 -1.04 -7.78
C THR A 211 10.33 -2.38 -7.06
N MET A 212 9.22 -2.79 -6.44
CA MET A 212 9.11 -4.07 -5.75
C MET A 212 9.25 -5.27 -6.70
N SER A 213 8.67 -5.20 -7.91
CA SER A 213 8.86 -6.22 -8.93
C SER A 213 10.34 -6.36 -9.36
N VAL A 214 11.05 -5.24 -9.48
CA VAL A 214 12.50 -5.25 -9.78
C VAL A 214 13.29 -5.82 -8.60
N LEU A 215 12.95 -5.44 -7.36
CA LEU A 215 13.59 -5.96 -6.16
C LEU A 215 13.39 -7.46 -5.98
N SER A 216 12.17 -7.95 -6.19
CA SER A 216 11.83 -9.37 -6.16
C SER A 216 12.69 -10.16 -7.16
N LYS A 217 12.81 -9.65 -8.41
CA LYS A 217 13.69 -10.25 -9.42
C LYS A 217 15.18 -10.20 -9.03
N PHE A 218 15.64 -9.09 -8.49
CA PHE A 218 17.03 -8.92 -8.05
C PHE A 218 17.36 -9.93 -6.93
N VAL A 219 16.50 -10.03 -5.93
CA VAL A 219 16.66 -10.99 -4.82
C VAL A 219 16.61 -12.43 -5.33
N ALA A 220 15.69 -12.75 -6.25
CA ALA A 220 15.64 -14.05 -6.91
C ALA A 220 16.87 -14.35 -7.77
N TRP A 221 17.57 -13.34 -8.30
CA TRP A 221 18.84 -13.47 -9.02
C TRP A 221 20.03 -13.62 -8.06
N VAL A 222 20.07 -12.86 -6.96
CA VAL A 222 21.12 -12.92 -5.93
C VAL A 222 21.19 -14.29 -5.25
N ARG A 223 20.15 -15.12 -5.38
CA ARG A 223 20.09 -16.56 -5.04
C ARG A 223 21.44 -17.27 -5.23
N THR A 224 22.21 -17.26 -4.15
CA THR A 224 23.38 -18.11 -3.93
C THR A 224 22.90 -19.28 -3.09
N HIS A 225 22.98 -20.50 -3.66
CA HIS A 225 22.87 -21.89 -3.13
C HIS A 225 22.07 -22.25 -1.85
N ASP A 226 21.74 -21.33 -0.95
CA ASP A 226 21.10 -21.60 0.34
C ASP A 226 19.57 -21.53 0.18
N HIS A 227 18.92 -22.69 0.20
CA HIS A 227 17.49 -22.86 -0.13
C HIS A 227 16.54 -22.11 0.83
N PHE A 228 16.92 -21.93 2.10
CA PHE A 228 16.06 -21.33 3.13
C PHE A 228 15.98 -19.80 3.02
N PHE A 229 17.12 -19.14 2.76
CA PHE A 229 17.20 -17.69 2.58
C PHE A 229 16.45 -17.21 1.34
N SER A 230 16.47 -18.01 0.26
CA SER A 230 15.88 -17.66 -1.03
C SER A 230 14.36 -17.71 -1.07
N LEU A 231 13.72 -18.63 -0.34
CA LEU A 231 12.25 -18.73 -0.34
C LEU A 231 11.63 -17.59 0.47
N PHE A 232 12.29 -17.24 1.56
CA PHE A 232 11.78 -16.28 2.53
C PHE A 232 11.77 -14.83 2.02
N LEU A 233 12.86 -14.40 1.38
CA LEU A 233 13.00 -13.05 0.83
C LEU A 233 12.10 -12.83 -0.40
N LEU A 234 11.71 -13.91 -1.09
CA LEU A 234 10.76 -13.94 -2.21
C LEU A 234 9.30 -13.94 -1.73
N ILE A 235 9.01 -14.55 -0.57
CA ILE A 235 7.69 -14.46 0.07
C ILE A 235 7.39 -13.01 0.49
N ILE A 236 8.42 -12.23 0.87
CA ILE A 236 8.28 -10.83 1.29
C ILE A 236 8.15 -9.84 0.12
N LEU A 237 8.65 -10.16 -1.08
CA LEU A 237 8.80 -9.23 -2.22
C LEU A 237 7.98 -9.64 -3.46
#